data_AF-A0ABD4ZSY7-F1
#
_entry.id   AF-A0ABD4ZSY7-F1
#
_cell.length_a   1.000
_cell.length_b   1.000
_cell.length_c   1.000
_cell.angle_alpha   90.00
_cell.angle_beta   90.00
_cell.angle_gamma   90.00
#
_symmetry.space_group_name_H-M   'P 1'
#
loop_
_entity.id
_entity.type
_entity.pdbx_description
1 polymer ?
#
loop_
_entity_poly.entity_id
_entity_poly.type
_entity_poly.pdbx_seq_one_letter_code
_entity_poly.pdbx_strand_id
1 'polypeptide(L)'
;MGPYPEAMRDFAAAFEIPCLDIFTMTQNYFSTFATRQARQFFLHLSKNEYPNYPEGISDNTHLNDQGALIVARLICQAIKEANLSLSSEILL
;
A
#
# COMPACT_ATOMS: atom_id res chain seq x y z
N MET A 1 -9.27 11.30 6.54
CA MET A 1 -8.04 10.61 6.99
C MET A 1 -8.02 10.60 8.50
N GLY A 2 -7.50 9.53 9.11
CA GLY A 2 -7.29 9.46 10.55
C GLY A 2 -5.93 10.03 10.97
N PRO A 3 -5.66 10.15 12.27
CA PRO A 3 -4.45 10.80 12.80
C PRO A 3 -3.18 9.92 12.72
N TYR A 4 -3.31 8.62 12.45
CA TYR A 4 -2.19 7.67 12.56
C TYR A 4 -0.99 7.94 11.64
N PRO A 5 -1.15 8.36 10.36
CA PRO A 5 0.01 8.65 9.51
C PRO A 5 0.86 9.80 10.05
N GLU A 6 0.22 10.82 10.63
CA GLU A 6 0.92 11.96 11.25
C GLU A 6 1.60 11.53 12.55
N ALA A 7 0.88 10.82 13.42
CA ALA A 7 1.46 10.27 14.65
C ALA A 7 2.69 9.37 14.40
N MET A 8 2.71 8.60 13.30
CA MET A 8 3.86 7.77 12.92
C MET A 8 5.07 8.62 12.49
N ARG A 9 4.84 9.69 11.72
CA ARG A 9 5.90 10.63 11.31
C ARG A 9 6.47 11.39 12.52
N ASP A 10 5.60 11.86 13.40
CA ASP A 10 6.00 12.58 14.62
C ASP A 10 6.83 11.69 15.54
N PHE A 11 6.41 10.44 15.73
CA PHE A 11 7.16 9.46 16.50
C PHE A 11 8.55 9.24 15.88
N ALA A 12 8.63 9.01 14.57
CA ALA A 12 9.90 8.75 13.92
C ALA A 12 10.86 9.95 14.01
N ALA A 13 10.35 11.18 13.87
CA ALA A 13 11.13 12.39 14.07
C ALA A 13 11.62 12.55 15.51
N ALA A 14 10.78 12.29 16.50
CA ALA A 14 11.13 12.42 17.92
C ALA A 14 12.22 11.43 18.37
N PHE A 15 12.30 10.26 17.73
CA PHE A 15 13.28 9.22 18.06
C PHE A 15 14.42 9.10 17.03
N GLU A 16 14.49 10.02 16.06
CA GLU A 16 15.52 10.04 15.01
C GLU A 16 15.63 8.71 14.24
N ILE A 17 14.49 8.03 14.02
CA ILE A 17 14.44 6.79 13.25
C ILE A 17 13.92 7.05 11.83
N PRO A 18 14.42 6.34 10.80
CA PRO A 18 13.88 6.48 9.45
C PRO A 18 12.38 6.15 9.38
N CYS A 19 11.60 7.06 8.79
CA CYS A 19 10.18 6.84 8.49
C CYS A 19 9.98 6.65 6.98
N LEU A 20 9.61 5.45 6.57
CA LEU A 20 9.14 5.21 5.21
C LEU A 20 7.65 5.59 5.13
N ASP A 21 7.32 6.75 4.57
CA ASP A 21 5.93 7.24 4.48
C ASP A 21 5.13 6.54 3.36
N ILE A 22 4.91 5.24 3.54
CA ILE A 22 4.16 4.40 2.61
C ILE A 22 2.71 4.86 2.46
N PHE A 23 2.15 5.47 3.50
CA PHE A 23 0.82 6.06 3.44
C PHE A 23 0.75 7.14 2.35
N THR A 24 1.64 8.13 2.39
CA THR A 24 1.67 9.18 1.37
C THR A 24 1.99 8.63 -0.02
N MET A 25 2.93 7.68 -0.13
CA MET A 25 3.29 7.07 -1.42
C MET A 25 2.12 6.33 -2.07
N THR A 26 1.40 5.51 -1.31
CA THR A 26 0.24 4.77 -1.82
C THR A 26 -0.93 5.69 -2.16
N GLN A 27 -1.18 6.72 -1.34
CA GLN A 27 -2.18 7.75 -1.64
C GLN A 27 -1.87 8.45 -2.96
N ASN A 28 -0.62 8.87 -3.17
CA ASN A 28 -0.19 9.51 -4.42
C ASN A 28 -0.38 8.56 -5.61
N TYR A 29 0.04 7.30 -5.48
CA TYR A 29 -0.12 6.30 -6.53
C TYR A 29 -1.59 6.08 -6.91
N PHE A 30 -2.45 5.76 -5.94
CA PHE A 30 -3.85 5.46 -6.23
C PHE A 30 -4.64 6.70 -6.68
N SER A 31 -4.21 7.91 -6.28
CA SER A 31 -4.80 9.17 -6.73
C SER A 31 -4.53 9.49 -8.21
N THR A 32 -3.61 8.76 -8.86
CA THR A 32 -3.42 8.87 -10.33
C THR A 32 -4.54 8.20 -11.13
N PHE A 33 -5.38 7.38 -10.48
CA PHE A 33 -6.49 6.66 -11.12
C PHE A 33 -7.83 7.31 -10.78
N ALA A 34 -8.79 7.22 -11.70
CA ALA A 34 -10.18 7.49 -11.33
C ALA A 34 -10.66 6.45 -10.29
N THR A 35 -11.55 6.84 -9.37
CA THR A 35 -12.02 5.96 -8.28
C THR A 35 -12.50 4.58 -8.75
N ARG A 36 -13.20 4.52 -9.89
CA ARG A 36 -13.66 3.23 -10.45
C ARG A 36 -12.48 2.36 -10.92
N GLN A 37 -11.43 2.96 -11.47
CA GLN A 37 -10.24 2.24 -11.92
C GLN A 37 -9.41 1.74 -10.73
N ALA A 38 -9.30 2.54 -9.66
CA ALA A 38 -8.56 2.15 -8.46
C ALA A 38 -9.10 0.86 -7.82
N ARG A 39 -10.39 0.54 -7.96
CA ARG A 39 -11.01 -0.69 -7.44
C ARG A 39 -10.35 -1.97 -7.94
N GLN A 40 -9.71 -1.94 -9.11
CA GLN A 40 -9.01 -3.12 -9.66
C GLN A 40 -7.82 -3.59 -8.81
N PHE A 41 -7.37 -2.77 -7.85
CA PHE A 41 -6.25 -3.10 -6.95
C PHE A 41 -6.71 -3.60 -5.58
N PHE A 42 -8.02 -3.57 -5.31
CA PHE A 42 -8.61 -3.98 -4.05
C PHE A 42 -9.48 -5.22 -4.25
N LEU A 43 -9.87 -5.84 -3.14
CA LEU A 43 -10.68 -7.05 -3.13
C LEU A 43 -12.15 -6.75 -3.49
N HIS A 44 -12.39 -6.57 -4.79
CA HIS A 44 -13.72 -6.51 -5.39
C HIS A 44 -13.93 -7.74 -6.25
N LEU A 45 -14.78 -8.64 -5.78
CA LEU A 45 -15.11 -9.89 -6.46
C LEU A 45 -16.60 -9.97 -6.74
N SER A 46 -16.94 -10.45 -7.92
CA SER A 46 -18.31 -10.78 -8.32
C SER A 46 -18.75 -12.09 -7.68
N LYS A 47 -20.07 -12.34 -7.68
CA LYS A 47 -20.63 -13.62 -7.26
C LYS A 47 -20.01 -14.78 -8.04
N ASN A 48 -19.65 -15.85 -7.33
CA ASN A 48 -18.98 -17.05 -7.83
C ASN A 48 -17.59 -16.83 -8.48
N GLU A 49 -16.96 -15.67 -8.30
CA GLU A 49 -15.63 -15.40 -8.85
C GLU A 49 -14.52 -16.12 -8.07
N TYR A 50 -14.69 -16.31 -6.76
CA TYR A 50 -13.70 -16.97 -5.91
C TYR A 50 -14.34 -17.88 -4.85
N PRO A 51 -13.81 -19.09 -4.58
CA PRO A 51 -14.43 -20.06 -3.67
C PRO A 51 -14.65 -19.55 -2.24
N ASN A 52 -13.75 -18.70 -1.74
CA ASN A 52 -13.86 -18.14 -0.39
C ASN A 52 -14.90 -17.02 -0.28
N TYR A 53 -15.36 -16.47 -1.40
CA TYR A 53 -16.35 -15.40 -1.49
C TYR A 53 -17.43 -15.76 -2.52
N PRO A 54 -18.25 -16.80 -2.25
CA PRO A 54 -19.22 -17.31 -3.22
C PRO A 54 -20.27 -16.26 -3.60
N GLU A 55 -20.62 -15.33 -2.70
CA GLU A 55 -21.53 -14.22 -2.98
C GLU A 55 -20.83 -12.96 -3.53
N GLY A 56 -19.51 -13.03 -3.75
CA GLY A 56 -18.67 -11.87 -4.05
C GLY A 56 -18.35 -11.03 -2.81
N ILE A 57 -17.59 -9.96 -3.00
CA ILE A 57 -17.23 -9.01 -1.94
C ILE A 57 -16.89 -7.66 -2.59
N SER A 58 -17.20 -6.56 -1.91
CA SER A 58 -16.77 -5.21 -2.31
C SER A 58 -16.03 -4.57 -1.15
N ASP A 59 -14.71 -4.63 -1.21
CA ASP A 59 -13.82 -4.21 -0.13
C ASP A 59 -12.81 -3.18 -0.64
N ASN A 60 -12.78 -2.00 -0.02
CA ASN A 60 -11.87 -0.91 -0.38
C ASN A 60 -10.62 -0.85 0.52
N THR A 61 -10.41 -1.84 1.39
CA THR A 61 -9.34 -1.89 2.37
C THR A 61 -8.32 -2.96 2.01
N HIS A 62 -8.78 -4.18 1.75
CA HIS A 62 -7.88 -5.29 1.42
C HIS A 62 -7.46 -5.23 -0.05
N LEU A 63 -6.16 -5.36 -0.30
CA LEU A 63 -5.58 -5.41 -1.65
C LEU A 63 -5.78 -6.80 -2.25
N ASN A 64 -5.93 -6.87 -3.57
CA ASN A 64 -5.76 -8.11 -4.32
C ASN A 64 -4.28 -8.32 -4.70
N ASP A 65 -3.96 -9.40 -5.41
CA ASP A 65 -2.58 -9.72 -5.79
C ASP A 65 -1.87 -8.58 -6.54
N GLN A 66 -2.58 -7.91 -7.46
CA GLN A 66 -2.04 -6.79 -8.22
C GLN A 66 -1.77 -5.58 -7.33
N GLY A 67 -2.73 -5.21 -6.47
CA GLY A 67 -2.57 -4.11 -5.52
C GLY A 67 -1.45 -4.37 -4.51
N ALA A 68 -1.37 -5.60 -3.99
CA ALA A 68 -0.32 -6.01 -3.07
C ALA A 68 1.07 -5.92 -3.71
N LEU A 69 1.21 -6.35 -4.97
CA LEU A 69 2.47 -6.24 -5.72
C LEU A 69 2.90 -4.78 -5.92
N ILE A 70 1.96 -3.89 -6.24
CA ILE A 70 2.24 -2.45 -6.39
C ILE A 70 2.72 -1.84 -5.06
N VAL A 71 2.01 -2.10 -3.97
CA VAL A 71 2.39 -1.58 -2.65
C VAL A 71 3.75 -2.13 -2.22
N ALA A 72 4.04 -3.42 -2.47
CA ALA A 72 5.34 -4.01 -2.22
C ALA A 72 6.46 -3.30 -3.02
N ARG A 73 6.22 -2.93 -4.29
CA ARG A 73 7.17 -2.17 -5.11
C ARG A 73 7.41 -0.76 -4.56
N LEU A 74 6.36 -0.07 -4.10
CA LEU A 74 6.48 1.24 -3.46
C LEU A 74 7.30 1.17 -2.18
N ILE A 75 7.11 0.13 -1.37
CA ILE A 75 7.92 -0.12 -0.17
C ILE A 75 9.39 -0.35 -0.55
N CYS A 76 9.66 -1.19 -1.55
CA CYS A 76 11.01 -1.43 -2.04
C CYS A 76 11.69 -0.14 -2.52
N GLN A 77 10.96 0.70 -3.24
CA GLN A 77 11.44 2.02 -3.67
C GLN A 77 11.76 2.91 -2.46
N ALA A 78 10.86 2.99 -1.46
CA ALA A 78 11.08 3.77 -0.26
C ALA A 78 12.34 3.35 0.51
N ILE A 79 12.57 2.03 0.63
CA ILE A 79 13.77 1.47 1.27
C ILE A 79 15.05 1.91 0.52
N LYS A 80 15.03 1.85 -0.82
CA LYS A 80 16.16 2.28 -1.67
C LYS A 80 16.44 3.77 -1.54
N GLU A 81 15.40 4.61 -1.60
CA GLU A 81 15.51 6.07 -1.48
C GLU A 81 15.99 6.53 -0.09
N ALA A 82 15.60 5.80 0.96
CA ALA A 82 16.07 6.03 2.32
C ALA A 82 17.51 5.53 2.57
N ASN A 83 18.18 4.94 1.57
CA ASN A 83 19.53 4.38 1.65
C ASN A 83 19.74 3.43 2.83
N LEU A 84 18.71 2.64 3.16
CA LEU A 84 18.79 1.67 4.25
C LEU A 84 19.64 0.47 3.82
N SER A 85 20.33 -0.18 4.76
CA SER A 85 21.12 -1.39 4.49
C SER A 85 20.27 -2.50 3.86
N LEU A 86 18.99 -2.59 4.21
CA LEU A 86 18.04 -3.53 3.63
C LEU A 86 17.90 -3.40 2.10
N SER A 87 18.29 -2.27 1.50
CA SER A 87 18.27 -2.08 0.05
C SER A 87 19.12 -3.11 -0.71
N SER A 88 20.17 -3.67 -0.09
CA SER A 88 21.00 -4.72 -0.72
C SER A 88 20.29 -6.05 -0.88
N GLU A 89 19.23 -6.30 -0.12
CA GLU A 89 18.47 -7.56 -0.11
C GLU A 89 17.26 -7.53 -1.06
N ILE A 90 16.98 -6.38 -1.67
CA ILE A 90 15.83 -6.24 -2.57
C ILE A 90 16.19 -6.82 -3.95
N LEU A 91 15.55 -7.93 -4.30
CA LEU A 91 15.75 -8.66 -5.56
C LEU A 91 14.97 -8.07 -6.76
N LEU A 92 14.14 -7.04 -6.53
CA LEU A 92 13.25 -6.40 -7.50
C LEU A 92 13.80 -5.11 -8.10
#